data_AF-A0A7V9KB52-F1
#
_entry.id   AF-A0A7V9KB52-F1
#
_cell.length_a   1.000
_cell.length_b   1.000
_cell.length_c   1.000
_cell.angle_alpha   90.00
_cell.angle_beta   90.00
_cell.angle_gamma   90.00
#
_symmetry.space_group_name_H-M   'P 1'
#
loop_
_entity.id
_entity.type
_entity.pdbx_description
1 polymer ?
#
loop_
_entity_poly.entity_id
_entity_poly.type
_entity_poly.pdbx_seq_one_letter_code
_entity_poly.pdbx_strand_id
1 'polypeptide(L)'
;MPALPGASVLRAPSELLDRVRRDVERNALRARNGVKLAAGLDRPKLGQTPRDLIWSSGRCELWRYRSDSVSLAPPLLMTFSLVSRSYILDLQPGNSFVEHLLSAGFDVFLIDWTPADERHADDKLEDYVDDYLPEAVRRTCEAAGTESVNLMGYCFGGVLT
;
A
#
# COMPACT_ATOMS: atom_id res chain seq x y z
N MET A 1 -58.18 2.64 12.03
CA MET A 1 -57.50 1.33 12.05
C MET A 1 -57.19 0.91 10.61
N PRO A 2 -55.91 0.69 10.28
CA PRO A 2 -55.56 -0.45 9.44
C PRO A 2 -54.39 -1.26 10.02
N ALA A 3 -54.27 -2.50 9.55
CA ALA A 3 -53.62 -3.64 10.17
C ALA A 3 -52.08 -3.59 10.22
N LEU A 4 -51.53 -4.18 11.28
CA LEU A 4 -50.17 -4.73 11.29
C LEU A 4 -50.13 -6.01 10.44
N PRO A 5 -49.13 -6.21 9.57
CA PRO A 5 -48.75 -7.55 9.13
C PRO A 5 -47.44 -7.95 9.80
N GLY A 6 -47.56 -8.68 10.90
CA GLY A 6 -46.59 -9.69 11.27
C GLY A 6 -46.94 -10.99 10.55
N ALA A 7 -46.05 -11.49 9.71
CA ALA A 7 -46.07 -12.88 9.26
C ALA A 7 -44.62 -13.31 8.94
N SER A 8 -43.95 -13.75 10.00
CA SER A 8 -42.97 -14.84 10.04
C SER A 8 -42.69 -15.50 8.69
N VAL A 9 -41.56 -15.17 8.06
CA VAL A 9 -40.92 -16.04 7.07
C VAL A 9 -40.45 -17.29 7.83
N LEU A 10 -41.25 -18.35 7.78
CA LEU A 10 -40.85 -19.68 8.23
C LEU A 10 -39.67 -20.12 7.36
N ARG A 11 -38.45 -19.97 7.88
CA ARG A 11 -37.22 -20.46 7.25
C ARG A 11 -37.18 -21.99 7.35
N ALA A 12 -36.77 -22.66 6.29
CA ALA A 12 -36.68 -24.11 6.31
C ALA A 12 -35.59 -24.56 7.31
N PRO A 13 -35.79 -25.64 8.08
CA PRO A 13 -34.80 -26.14 9.03
C PRO A 13 -33.41 -26.41 8.40
N SER A 14 -33.37 -26.81 7.12
CA SER A 14 -32.14 -26.97 6.35
C SER A 14 -31.35 -25.67 6.19
N GLU A 15 -32.02 -24.54 5.94
CA GLU A 15 -31.36 -23.23 5.80
C GLU A 15 -30.75 -22.76 7.12
N LEU A 16 -31.38 -23.11 8.25
CA LEU A 16 -30.85 -22.82 9.58
C LEU A 16 -29.60 -23.67 9.86
N LEU A 17 -29.64 -24.97 9.55
CA LEU A 17 -28.50 -25.87 9.72
C LEU A 17 -27.32 -25.48 8.84
N ASP A 18 -27.57 -25.14 7.57
CA ASP A 18 -26.54 -24.66 6.65
C ASP A 18 -25.89 -23.36 7.14
N ARG A 19 -26.69 -22.45 7.73
CA ARG A 19 -26.18 -21.22 8.33
C ARG A 19 -25.31 -21.51 9.56
N VAL A 20 -25.77 -22.37 10.46
CA VAL A 20 -25.02 -22.79 11.66
C VAL A 20 -23.71 -23.43 11.24
N ARG A 21 -23.74 -24.33 10.25
CA ARG A 21 -22.54 -24.98 9.70
C ARG A 21 -21.56 -23.95 9.13
N ARG A 22 -22.01 -23.03 8.28
CA ARG A 22 -21.17 -21.94 7.74
C ARG A 22 -20.57 -21.07 8.83
N ASP A 23 -21.35 -20.76 9.88
CA ASP A 23 -20.88 -19.95 11.00
C ASP A 23 -19.82 -20.69 11.84
N VAL A 24 -19.99 -22.01 12.07
CA VAL A 24 -19.00 -22.86 12.74
C VAL A 24 -17.73 -22.97 11.91
N GLU A 25 -17.82 -23.24 10.61
CA GLU A 25 -16.68 -23.31 9.69
C GLU A 25 -15.91 -21.98 9.64
N ARG A 26 -16.60 -20.85 9.55
CA ARG A 26 -16.00 -19.51 9.57
C ARG A 26 -15.32 -19.21 10.91
N ASN A 27 -15.93 -19.58 12.02
CA ASN A 27 -15.37 -19.37 13.35
C ASN A 27 -14.14 -20.26 13.59
N ALA A 28 -14.16 -21.50 13.12
CA ALA A 28 -13.00 -22.40 13.16
C ALA A 28 -11.82 -21.83 12.34
N LEU A 29 -12.09 -21.30 11.14
CA LEU A 29 -11.08 -20.63 10.32
C LEU A 29 -10.50 -19.38 11.01
N ARG A 30 -11.36 -18.54 11.61
CA ARG A 30 -10.92 -17.35 12.37
C ARG A 30 -10.08 -17.72 13.58
N ALA A 31 -10.48 -18.74 14.34
CA ALA A 31 -9.73 -19.22 15.50
C ALA A 31 -8.35 -19.72 15.07
N ARG A 32 -8.28 -20.55 14.01
CA ARG A 32 -7.00 -21.03 13.46
C ARG A 32 -6.10 -19.89 12.99
N ASN A 33 -6.64 -18.95 12.22
CA ASN A 33 -5.86 -17.81 11.72
C ASN A 33 -5.43 -16.89 12.87
N GLY A 34 -6.27 -16.71 13.89
CA GLY A 34 -5.95 -15.96 15.11
C GLY A 34 -4.81 -16.60 15.91
N VAL A 35 -4.82 -17.92 16.09
CA VAL A 35 -3.73 -18.67 16.75
C VAL A 35 -2.42 -18.49 15.98
N LYS A 36 -2.45 -18.62 14.65
CA LYS A 36 -1.25 -18.43 13.82
C LYS A 36 -0.68 -17.01 13.90
N LEU A 37 -1.55 -15.99 13.91
CA LEU A 37 -1.14 -14.60 14.07
C LEU A 37 -0.52 -14.35 15.45
N ALA A 38 -1.16 -14.85 16.52
CA ALA A 38 -0.66 -14.73 17.89
C ALA A 38 0.68 -15.44 18.10
N ALA A 39 0.87 -16.59 17.46
CA ALA A 39 2.14 -17.33 17.46
C ALA A 39 3.22 -16.70 16.56
N GLY A 40 2.90 -15.62 15.83
CA GLY A 40 3.84 -14.95 14.91
C GLY A 40 4.21 -15.77 13.67
N LEU A 41 3.51 -16.88 13.41
CA LEU A 41 3.87 -17.88 12.39
C LEU A 41 3.43 -17.50 10.97
N ASP A 42 2.59 -16.48 10.81
CA ASP A 42 1.92 -16.17 9.54
C ASP A 42 1.92 -14.67 9.24
N ARG A 43 3.04 -13.98 9.51
CA ARG A 43 3.22 -12.61 9.02
C ARG A 43 3.51 -12.65 7.52
N PRO A 44 2.65 -12.06 6.67
CA PRO A 44 2.92 -12.04 5.25
C PRO A 44 4.20 -11.25 4.98
N LYS A 45 5.05 -11.76 4.08
CA LYS A 45 6.19 -11.01 3.55
C LYS A 45 5.65 -9.99 2.55
N LEU A 46 5.82 -8.71 2.86
CA LEU A 46 5.33 -7.59 2.06
C LEU A 46 6.52 -6.84 1.44
N GLY A 47 6.29 -6.02 0.41
CA GLY A 47 7.32 -5.19 -0.19
C GLY A 47 8.44 -6.01 -0.84
N GLN A 48 8.07 -7.09 -1.53
CA GLN A 48 9.04 -8.09 -2.02
C GLN A 48 9.57 -7.77 -3.42
N THR A 49 9.03 -6.78 -4.12
CA THR A 49 9.53 -6.42 -5.45
C THR A 49 10.95 -5.86 -5.33
N PRO A 50 11.93 -6.40 -6.07
CA PRO A 50 13.32 -5.96 -5.97
C PRO A 50 13.47 -4.47 -6.25
N ARG A 51 14.21 -3.77 -5.39
CA ARG A 51 14.42 -2.32 -5.48
C ARG A 51 15.76 -1.90 -4.92
N ASP A 52 16.21 -0.74 -5.37
CA ASP A 52 17.46 -0.10 -4.95
C ASP A 52 17.18 1.25 -4.32
N LEU A 53 17.89 1.57 -3.24
CA LEU A 53 17.84 2.89 -2.62
C LEU A 53 18.64 3.86 -3.50
N ILE A 54 17.98 4.88 -4.02
CA ILE A 54 18.59 5.91 -4.88
C ILE A 54 19.08 7.08 -4.04
N TRP A 55 18.30 7.47 -3.04
CA TRP A 55 18.60 8.61 -2.20
C TRP A 55 17.88 8.47 -0.85
N SER A 56 18.51 8.98 0.21
CA SER A 56 17.81 9.20 1.48
C SER A 56 18.23 10.52 2.10
N SER A 57 17.28 11.22 2.71
CA SER A 57 17.54 12.37 3.57
C SER A 57 16.48 12.44 4.68
N GLY A 58 16.92 12.58 5.92
CA GLY A 58 16.01 12.60 7.08
C GLY A 58 15.10 11.36 7.07
N ARG A 59 13.79 11.60 6.91
CA ARG A 59 12.79 10.52 6.84
C ARG A 59 12.47 10.02 5.44
N CYS A 60 12.96 10.67 4.42
CA CYS A 60 12.64 10.38 3.03
C CYS A 60 13.62 9.36 2.48
N GLU A 61 13.14 8.19 2.07
CA GLU A 61 13.90 7.23 1.26
C GLU A 61 13.28 7.14 -0.13
N LEU A 62 14.07 7.41 -1.16
CA LEU A 62 13.67 7.24 -2.56
C LEU A 62 14.18 5.91 -3.08
N TRP A 63 13.25 5.05 -3.45
CA TRP A 63 13.52 3.73 -4.00
C TRP A 63 13.23 3.72 -5.50
N ARG A 64 14.06 3.01 -6.28
CA ARG A 64 13.75 2.63 -7.67
C ARG A 64 13.56 1.13 -7.74
N TYR A 65 12.45 0.69 -8.30
CA TYR A 65 12.20 -0.73 -8.48
C TYR A 65 12.93 -1.25 -9.72
N ARG A 66 13.53 -2.44 -9.61
CA ARG A 66 14.28 -3.05 -10.71
C ARG A 66 13.30 -3.61 -11.74
N SER A 67 13.52 -3.29 -13.02
CA SER A 67 12.77 -3.86 -14.13
C SER A 67 13.62 -3.87 -15.40
N ASP A 68 13.60 -4.99 -16.11
CA ASP A 68 14.23 -5.14 -17.43
C ASP A 68 13.27 -4.74 -18.57
N SER A 69 12.02 -4.38 -18.24
CA SER A 69 10.93 -4.13 -19.19
C SER A 69 10.60 -2.64 -19.37
N VAL A 70 11.44 -1.74 -18.84
CA VAL A 70 11.22 -0.29 -18.92
C VAL A 70 11.15 0.15 -20.39
N SER A 71 10.02 0.73 -20.77
CA SER A 71 9.73 1.18 -22.14
C SER A 71 8.94 2.48 -22.21
N LEU A 72 8.43 2.97 -21.08
CA LEU A 72 7.69 4.22 -20.96
C LEU A 72 8.54 5.31 -20.30
N ALA A 73 8.44 6.53 -20.83
CA ALA A 73 9.02 7.74 -20.26
C ALA A 73 7.97 8.87 -20.28
N PRO A 74 8.02 9.85 -19.35
CA PRO A 74 8.97 9.96 -18.23
C PRO A 74 8.71 8.92 -17.11
N PRO A 75 9.66 8.70 -16.18
CA PRO A 75 9.49 7.75 -15.08
C PRO A 75 8.30 8.12 -14.18
N LEU A 76 7.75 7.14 -13.49
CA LEU A 76 6.67 7.32 -12.53
C LEU A 76 7.26 7.45 -11.12
N LEU A 77 7.17 8.64 -10.54
CA LEU A 77 7.47 8.89 -9.13
C LEU A 77 6.19 8.79 -8.31
N MET A 78 6.17 7.86 -7.37
CA MET A 78 5.07 7.65 -6.45
C MET A 78 5.39 8.26 -5.09
N THR A 79 4.45 8.99 -4.51
CA THR A 79 4.52 9.41 -3.11
C THR A 79 3.34 8.86 -2.31
N PHE A 80 3.63 8.49 -1.09
CA PHE A 80 2.71 7.79 -0.22
C PHE A 80 2.28 8.63 0.99
N SER A 81 1.27 8.16 1.71
CA SER A 81 0.79 8.80 2.95
C SER A 81 1.88 8.81 4.03
N LEU A 82 1.98 9.92 4.78
CA LEU A 82 2.81 10.02 5.99
C LEU A 82 2.28 9.15 7.15
N VAL A 83 1.03 8.67 7.07
CA VAL A 83 0.34 7.97 8.16
C VAL A 83 0.50 6.45 8.07
N SER A 84 0.64 5.91 6.86
CA SER A 84 0.70 4.48 6.61
C SER A 84 2.04 4.07 5.99
N ARG A 85 2.25 2.78 5.76
CA ARG A 85 3.47 2.25 5.15
C ARG A 85 3.30 2.05 3.65
N SER A 86 4.35 2.37 2.89
CA SER A 86 4.43 2.28 1.43
C SER A 86 4.07 0.90 0.86
N TYR A 87 4.30 -0.18 1.63
CA TYR A 87 4.07 -1.57 1.20
C TYR A 87 2.63 -1.86 0.77
N ILE A 88 1.64 -0.99 1.04
CA ILE A 88 0.29 -1.20 0.51
C ILE A 88 0.24 -1.15 -1.02
N LEU A 89 1.21 -0.46 -1.64
CA LEU A 89 1.41 -0.41 -3.09
C LEU A 89 2.22 -1.62 -3.61
N ASP A 90 2.89 -2.32 -2.71
CA ASP A 90 3.74 -3.47 -2.99
C ASP A 90 3.52 -4.57 -1.94
N LEU A 91 2.37 -5.24 -2.03
CA LEU A 91 1.96 -6.23 -1.03
C LEU A 91 2.72 -7.55 -1.22
N GLN A 92 2.08 -8.55 -1.81
CA GLN A 92 2.67 -9.86 -2.07
C GLN A 92 2.88 -10.03 -3.57
N PRO A 93 3.83 -10.89 -4.00
CA PRO A 93 3.98 -11.23 -5.41
C PRO A 93 2.64 -11.65 -6.04
N GLY A 94 2.32 -11.09 -7.19
CA GLY A 94 1.03 -11.28 -7.89
C GLY A 94 -0.13 -10.41 -7.37
N ASN A 95 0.06 -9.71 -6.25
CA ASN A 95 -0.87 -8.73 -5.66
C ASN A 95 -0.16 -7.38 -5.39
N SER A 96 0.90 -7.08 -6.14
CA SER A 96 1.66 -5.83 -6.04
C SER A 96 1.26 -4.91 -7.17
N PHE A 97 0.86 -3.68 -6.83
CA PHE A 97 0.56 -2.67 -7.83
C PHE A 97 1.84 -2.20 -8.53
N VAL A 98 2.96 -2.14 -7.79
CA VAL A 98 4.29 -1.88 -8.35
C VAL A 98 4.67 -2.94 -9.39
N GLU A 99 4.50 -4.24 -9.12
CA GLU A 99 4.79 -5.29 -10.12
C GLU A 99 3.97 -5.12 -11.39
N HIS A 100 2.70 -4.72 -11.25
CA HIS A 100 1.83 -4.46 -12.39
C HIS A 100 2.33 -3.28 -13.25
N LEU A 101 2.75 -2.19 -12.62
CA LEU A 101 3.30 -1.02 -13.31
C LEU A 101 4.62 -1.35 -14.02
N LEU A 102 5.53 -2.08 -13.36
CA LEU A 102 6.79 -2.52 -13.98
C LEU A 102 6.53 -3.40 -15.21
N SER A 103 5.55 -4.31 -15.10
CA SER A 103 5.15 -5.19 -16.22
C SER A 103 4.50 -4.42 -17.37
N ALA A 104 3.82 -3.30 -17.07
CA ALA A 104 3.27 -2.39 -18.07
C ALA A 104 4.32 -1.48 -18.73
N GLY A 105 5.58 -1.54 -18.29
CA GLY A 105 6.71 -0.84 -18.90
C GLY A 105 7.09 0.49 -18.24
N PHE A 106 6.49 0.83 -17.09
CA PHE A 106 6.89 2.01 -16.33
C PHE A 106 8.24 1.82 -15.63
N ASP A 107 9.04 2.87 -15.60
CA ASP A 107 10.16 3.01 -14.66
C ASP A 107 9.63 3.58 -13.34
N VAL A 108 9.58 2.76 -12.29
CA VAL A 108 8.83 3.08 -11.06
C VAL A 108 9.78 3.47 -9.94
N PHE A 109 9.55 4.66 -9.41
CA PHE A 109 10.17 5.20 -8.22
C PHE A 109 9.13 5.38 -7.11
N LEU A 110 9.52 5.20 -5.86
CA LEU A 110 8.65 5.37 -4.72
C LEU A 110 9.37 6.07 -3.58
N ILE A 111 8.73 7.09 -3.04
CA ILE A 111 9.13 7.72 -1.77
C ILE A 111 8.52 6.92 -0.63
N ASP A 112 9.38 6.41 0.26
CA ASP A 112 9.02 5.77 1.51
C ASP A 112 9.38 6.70 2.68
N TRP A 113 8.37 7.00 3.50
CA TRP A 113 8.56 7.77 4.71
C TRP A 113 8.89 6.81 5.85
N THR A 114 10.12 6.89 6.35
CA THR A 114 10.53 6.13 7.52
C THR A 114 9.71 6.54 8.75
N PRO A 115 9.50 5.63 9.73
CA PRO A 115 8.68 5.94 10.90
C PRO A 115 9.23 7.14 11.67
N ALA A 116 8.34 8.06 12.04
CA ALA A 116 8.69 9.19 12.87
C ALA A 116 9.00 8.75 14.32
N ASP A 117 9.90 9.50 14.95
CA ASP A 117 10.23 9.41 16.37
C ASP A 117 10.42 10.82 16.96
N GLU A 118 10.84 10.91 18.21
CA GLU A 118 10.97 12.18 18.96
C GLU A 118 11.83 13.24 18.24
N ARG A 119 12.76 12.83 17.37
CA ARG A 119 13.63 13.75 16.63
C ARG A 119 12.90 14.53 15.54
N HIS A 120 11.71 14.07 15.19
CA HIS A 120 10.86 14.57 14.11
C HIS A 120 9.67 15.38 14.64
N ALA A 121 9.68 15.73 15.93
CA ALA A 121 8.59 16.44 16.59
C ALA A 121 8.35 17.85 16.02
N ASP A 122 9.40 18.47 15.49
CA ASP A 122 9.37 19.81 14.90
C ASP A 122 9.21 19.79 13.37
N ASP A 123 9.10 18.60 12.75
CA ASP A 123 8.85 18.46 11.31
C ASP A 123 7.52 19.13 10.96
N LYS A 124 7.54 19.98 9.94
CA LYS A 124 6.36 20.67 9.42
C LYS A 124 5.99 20.11 8.05
N LEU A 125 4.80 20.45 7.58
CA LEU A 125 4.33 19.97 6.27
C LEU A 125 5.19 20.52 5.13
N GLU A 126 5.68 21.74 5.31
CA GLU A 126 6.58 22.46 4.40
C GLU A 126 7.87 21.66 4.14
N ASP A 127 8.44 21.00 5.16
CA ASP A 127 9.65 20.20 4.98
C ASP A 127 9.43 19.05 3.96
N TYR A 128 8.20 18.51 3.87
CA TYR A 128 7.85 17.46 2.88
C TYR A 128 7.65 18.01 1.49
N VAL A 129 7.00 19.16 1.37
CA VAL A 129 6.53 19.70 0.09
C VAL A 129 7.59 20.58 -0.56
N ASP A 130 8.32 21.37 0.23
CA ASP A 130 9.29 22.35 -0.26
C ASP A 130 10.71 21.77 -0.33
N ASP A 131 11.06 20.81 0.54
CA ASP A 131 12.40 20.23 0.58
C ASP A 131 12.45 18.79 0.04
N TYR A 132 11.74 17.85 0.66
CA TYR A 132 11.89 16.42 0.31
C TYR A 132 11.35 16.08 -1.07
N LEU A 133 10.15 16.54 -1.44
CA LEU A 133 9.52 16.21 -2.74
C LEU A 133 10.29 16.77 -3.95
N PRO A 134 10.70 18.05 -3.99
CA PRO A 134 11.45 18.60 -5.12
C PRO A 134 12.81 17.91 -5.29
N GLU A 135 13.50 17.59 -4.19
CA GLU A 135 14.74 16.82 -4.23
C GLU A 135 14.50 15.40 -4.75
N ALA A 136 13.42 14.71 -4.33
CA ALA A 136 13.07 13.39 -4.83
C ALA A 136 12.78 13.40 -6.34
N VAL A 137 12.10 14.44 -6.85
CA VAL A 137 11.88 14.65 -8.29
C VAL A 137 13.22 14.80 -9.01
N ARG A 138 14.10 15.67 -8.52
CA ARG A 138 15.44 15.87 -9.11
C ARG A 138 16.25 14.58 -9.15
N ARG A 139 16.27 13.82 -8.05
CA ARG A 139 16.97 12.53 -7.95
C ARG A 139 16.38 11.47 -8.87
N THR A 140 15.06 11.48 -9.05
CA THR A 140 14.38 10.59 -10.00
C THR A 140 14.79 10.91 -11.44
N CYS A 141 14.75 12.19 -11.83
CA CYS A 141 15.22 12.66 -13.12
C CYS A 141 16.69 12.28 -13.37
N GLU A 142 17.58 12.49 -12.39
CA GLU A 142 19.00 12.11 -12.48
C GLU A 142 19.19 10.61 -12.68
N ALA A 143 18.49 9.79 -11.91
CA ALA A 143 18.60 8.34 -11.98
C ALA A 143 17.98 7.74 -13.25
N ALA A 144 16.93 8.36 -13.79
CA ALA A 144 16.25 7.94 -15.00
C ALA A 144 16.84 8.56 -16.29
N GLY A 145 17.65 9.61 -16.17
CA GLY A 145 18.18 10.35 -17.31
C GLY A 145 17.09 11.14 -18.06
N THR A 146 16.07 11.64 -17.35
CA THR A 146 14.94 12.40 -17.90
C THR A 146 14.88 13.82 -17.35
N GLU A 147 14.14 14.70 -18.02
CA GLU A 147 13.95 16.10 -17.57
C GLU A 147 12.71 16.29 -16.70
N SER A 148 11.79 15.32 -16.69
CA SER A 148 10.54 15.37 -15.95
C SER A 148 10.14 13.99 -15.42
N VAL A 149 9.12 13.97 -14.57
CA VAL A 149 8.50 12.76 -14.00
C VAL A 149 6.98 12.79 -14.19
N ASN A 150 6.37 11.62 -14.27
CA ASN A 150 4.95 11.45 -13.94
C ASN A 150 4.84 11.33 -12.41
N LEU A 151 4.01 12.15 -11.77
CA LEU A 151 3.85 12.15 -10.31
C LEU A 151 2.52 11.50 -9.92
N MET A 152 2.56 10.54 -8.99
CA MET A 152 1.37 9.88 -8.45
C MET A 152 1.38 9.92 -6.93
N GLY A 153 0.41 10.64 -6.35
CA GLY A 153 0.16 10.62 -4.91
C GLY A 153 -0.91 9.60 -4.52
N TYR A 154 -0.69 8.88 -3.41
CA TYR A 154 -1.70 8.00 -2.82
C TYR A 154 -2.13 8.46 -1.42
N CYS A 155 -3.44 8.52 -1.19
CA CYS A 155 -4.04 8.97 0.07
C CYS A 155 -3.53 10.38 0.44
N PHE A 156 -2.94 10.57 1.62
CA PHE A 156 -2.36 11.86 2.01
C PHE A 156 -1.20 12.29 1.12
N GLY A 157 -0.51 11.33 0.48
CA GLY A 157 0.50 11.64 -0.53
C GLY A 157 -0.06 12.45 -1.70
N GLY A 158 -1.34 12.27 -2.06
CA GLY A 158 -2.00 13.09 -3.09
C GLY A 158 -2.30 14.53 -2.67
N VAL A 159 -2.23 14.84 -1.38
CA VAL A 159 -2.31 16.23 -0.87
C VAL A 159 -0.94 16.90 -0.88
N LEU A 160 0.13 16.12 -0.80
CA LEU A 160 1.51 16.63 -0.83
C LEU A 160 1.98 17.00 -2.25
N THR A 161 1.36 16.41 -3.28
CA THR A 161 1.70 16.58 -4.70
C THR A 161 0.80 17.57 -5.40
#